data_AF-A0A351GQS1-F1
#
_entry.id   AF-A0A351GQS1-F1
#
_cell.length_a   1.000
_cell.length_b   1.000
_cell.length_c   1.000
_cell.angle_alpha   90.00
_cell.angle_beta   90.00
_cell.angle_gamma   90.00
#
_symmetry.space_group_name_H-M   'P 1'
#
loop_
_entity.id
_entity.type
_entity.pdbx_description
1 polymer ?
#
loop_
_entity_poly.entity_id
_entity_poly.type
_entity_poly.pdbx_seq_one_letter_code
_entity_poly.pdbx_strand_id
1 'polypeptide(L)'
;MILRRVIQIFGAACAAPLSLCAQEFRMALPFDCDLDTQCYIQQFIDHDPSSGASDMRCGPLTYDGHTGTDFAIRDPLANPNGVNVIASAA
;
A
#
# COMPACT_ATOMS: atom_id res chain seq x y z
N MET A 1 -42.73 49.23 25.26
CA MET A 1 -41.82 48.93 24.14
C MET A 1 -40.60 48.19 24.72
N ILE A 2 -40.76 47.06 25.40
CA ILE A 2 -41.03 45.73 24.82
C ILE A 2 -40.49 45.67 23.39
N LEU A 3 -39.36 44.97 23.22
CA LEU A 3 -38.96 44.17 22.04
C LEU A 3 -37.50 44.42 21.65
N ARG A 4 -36.62 43.59 22.21
CA ARG A 4 -35.35 43.08 21.62
C ARG A 4 -34.74 42.11 22.65
N ARG A 5 -35.54 41.16 23.13
CA ARG A 5 -35.54 39.76 22.65
C ARG A 5 -34.12 39.17 22.58
N VAL A 6 -33.75 38.57 23.73
CA VAL A 6 -33.16 37.24 23.83
C VAL A 6 -32.10 36.93 22.75
N ILE A 7 -30.86 37.39 22.96
CA ILE A 7 -29.72 36.70 22.35
C ILE A 7 -29.50 35.47 23.22
N GLN A 8 -30.02 34.37 22.70
CA GLN A 8 -30.05 33.07 23.32
C GLN A 8 -28.63 32.60 23.65
N ILE A 9 -28.53 32.11 24.88
CA ILE A 9 -27.58 31.12 25.38
C ILE A 9 -27.26 30.11 24.26
N PHE A 10 -26.08 30.23 23.66
CA PHE A 10 -25.40 29.14 22.94
C PHE A 10 -24.06 28.91 23.65
N GLY A 11 -24.16 28.52 24.92
CA GLY A 11 -23.02 28.05 25.70
C GLY A 11 -22.59 26.68 25.21
N ALA A 12 -21.45 26.65 24.52
CA ALA A 12 -20.52 25.53 24.38
C ALA A 12 -21.15 24.13 24.22
N ALA A 13 -21.58 23.79 23.01
CA ALA A 13 -21.72 22.40 22.63
C ALA A 13 -20.34 21.74 22.66
N CYS A 14 -20.21 20.66 23.44
CA CYS A 14 -19.04 19.79 23.61
C CYS A 14 -18.12 19.74 22.38
N ALA A 15 -16.92 20.31 22.51
CA ALA A 15 -15.77 19.90 21.73
C ALA A 15 -15.29 18.53 22.26
N ALA A 16 -16.06 17.47 22.03
CA ALA A 16 -15.53 16.13 22.16
C ALA A 16 -14.52 15.96 21.01
N PRO A 17 -13.25 15.59 21.28
CA PRO A 17 -12.37 15.20 20.20
C PRO A 17 -12.98 13.95 19.59
N LEU A 18 -13.51 14.07 18.38
CA LEU A 18 -13.73 12.93 17.52
C LEU A 18 -12.35 12.36 17.26
N SER A 19 -11.95 11.37 18.05
CA SER A 19 -10.83 10.50 17.70
C SER A 19 -11.32 9.72 16.49
N LEU A 20 -11.08 10.27 15.31
CA LEU A 20 -11.24 9.56 14.07
C LEU A 20 -10.30 8.37 14.20
N CYS A 21 -10.84 7.16 14.42
CA CYS A 21 -10.06 5.93 14.35
C CYS A 21 -9.69 5.69 12.89
N ALA A 22 -8.84 6.57 12.33
CA ALA A 22 -8.11 6.28 11.13
C ALA A 22 -7.20 5.11 11.48
N GLN A 23 -7.59 3.92 11.03
CA GLN A 23 -6.70 2.77 11.07
C GLN A 23 -5.46 3.11 10.24
N GLU A 24 -4.30 2.66 10.73
CA GLU A 24 -3.06 2.78 9.98
C GLU A 24 -3.22 2.10 8.61
N PHE A 25 -2.79 2.78 7.55
CA PHE A 25 -2.69 2.14 6.25
C PHE A 25 -1.55 1.12 6.30
N ARG A 26 -1.91 -0.16 6.24
CA ARG A 26 -0.95 -1.26 6.27
C ARG A 26 -1.16 -2.14 5.05
N MET A 27 -0.06 -2.55 4.44
CA MET A 27 -0.06 -3.51 3.33
C MET A 27 0.71 -4.75 3.72
N ALA A 28 0.30 -5.87 3.13
CA ALA A 28 0.99 -7.15 3.19
C ALA A 28 1.46 -7.55 1.77
N LEU A 29 2.36 -8.53 1.69
CA LEU A 29 2.72 -9.13 0.41
C LEU A 29 1.48 -9.80 -0.23
N PRO A 30 1.29 -9.71 -1.56
CA PRO A 30 0.13 -10.30 -2.25
C PRO A 30 0.22 -11.83 -2.39
N PHE A 31 1.09 -12.51 -1.64
CA PHE A 31 1.29 -13.94 -1.71
C PHE A 31 1.77 -14.50 -0.38
N ASP A 32 1.50 -15.78 -0.15
CA ASP A 32 1.93 -16.53 1.03
C ASP A 32 3.22 -17.30 0.72
N CYS A 33 4.36 -16.61 0.77
CA CYS A 33 5.68 -17.17 0.48
C CYS A 33 6.79 -16.35 1.15
N ASP A 34 7.75 -17.03 1.79
CA ASP A 34 8.90 -16.39 2.40
C ASP A 34 9.92 -15.91 1.34
N LEU A 35 10.25 -14.61 1.35
CA LEU A 35 11.14 -13.98 0.36
C LEU A 35 12.62 -14.35 0.53
N ASP A 36 13.03 -14.88 1.68
CA ASP A 36 14.42 -15.26 1.92
C ASP A 36 14.69 -16.70 1.49
N THR A 37 13.67 -17.57 1.57
CA THR A 37 13.84 -19.02 1.40
C THR A 37 13.07 -19.61 0.22
N GLN A 38 11.87 -19.12 -0.09
CA GLN A 38 10.95 -19.79 -1.04
C GLN A 38 10.69 -18.98 -2.31
N CYS A 39 10.57 -17.66 -2.18
CA CYS A 39 10.35 -16.73 -3.27
C CYS A 39 11.45 -15.67 -3.32
N TYR A 40 11.37 -14.79 -4.31
CA TYR A 40 12.23 -13.60 -4.43
C TYR A 40 11.55 -12.55 -5.31
N ILE A 41 12.02 -11.30 -5.22
CA ILE A 41 11.62 -10.23 -6.14
C ILE A 41 12.36 -10.43 -7.46
N GLN A 42 11.60 -10.59 -8.53
CA GLN A 42 12.13 -10.81 -9.88
C GLN A 42 12.36 -9.50 -10.62
N GLN A 43 11.43 -8.55 -10.56
CA GLN A 43 11.51 -7.24 -11.22
C GLN A 43 10.83 -6.16 -10.37
N PHE A 44 11.33 -4.93 -10.43
CA PHE A 44 10.72 -3.74 -9.84
C PHE A 44 10.06 -2.86 -10.90
N ILE A 45 9.21 -1.93 -10.44
CA ILE A 45 8.61 -0.90 -11.29
C ILE A 45 9.72 -0.11 -11.99
N ASP A 46 9.53 0.12 -13.28
CA ASP A 46 10.36 1.04 -14.03
C ASP A 46 9.94 2.49 -13.72
N HIS A 47 10.88 3.28 -13.23
CA HIS A 47 10.65 4.70 -12.96
C HIS A 47 11.33 5.61 -14.00
N ASP A 48 12.03 5.05 -14.99
CA ASP A 48 12.59 5.79 -16.11
C ASP A 48 11.46 6.14 -17.11
N PRO A 49 11.21 7.42 -17.42
CA PRO A 49 10.18 7.81 -18.38
C PRO A 49 10.66 7.75 -19.84
N SER A 50 11.93 7.44 -20.09
CA SER A 50 12.51 7.26 -21.42
C SER A 50 12.33 5.82 -21.92
N SER A 51 13.01 5.43 -22.99
CA SER A 51 13.08 4.02 -23.43
C SER A 51 14.19 3.23 -22.73
N GLY A 52 14.85 3.83 -21.73
CA GLY A 52 15.67 3.12 -20.76
C GLY A 52 14.79 2.40 -19.74
N ALA A 53 15.40 1.73 -18.78
CA ALA A 53 14.68 1.14 -17.67
C ALA A 53 15.52 1.22 -16.41
N SER A 54 14.90 1.62 -15.30
CA SER A 54 15.58 1.72 -14.02
C SER A 54 14.66 1.45 -12.85
N ASP A 55 15.09 0.59 -11.93
CA ASP A 55 14.40 0.36 -10.65
C ASP A 55 14.62 1.55 -9.70
N MET A 56 13.88 1.60 -8.57
CA MET A 56 13.96 2.71 -7.61
C MET A 56 15.34 2.94 -6.96
N ARG A 57 16.31 2.06 -7.19
CA ARG A 57 17.71 2.18 -6.72
C ARG A 57 18.66 2.57 -7.86
N CYS A 58 18.13 3.05 -8.98
CA CYS A 58 18.86 3.29 -10.21
C CYS A 58 19.49 2.02 -10.80
N GLY A 59 18.95 0.84 -10.47
CA GLY A 59 19.47 -0.47 -10.85
C GLY A 59 18.74 -1.08 -12.05
N PRO A 60 19.29 -2.18 -12.61
CA PRO A 60 18.78 -2.80 -13.82
C PRO A 60 17.72 -3.88 -13.58
N LEU A 61 17.21 -4.07 -12.35
CA LEU A 61 16.24 -5.13 -12.06
C LEU A 61 14.81 -4.68 -12.42
N THR A 62 14.63 -4.32 -13.68
CA THR A 62 13.37 -3.91 -14.31
C THR A 62 13.48 -4.01 -15.85
N TYR A 63 12.46 -3.59 -16.58
CA TYR A 63 12.45 -3.45 -18.04
C TYR A 63 11.56 -2.28 -18.49
N ASP A 64 11.79 -1.78 -19.71
CA ASP A 64 11.12 -0.58 -20.25
C ASP A 64 9.59 -0.70 -20.15
N GLY A 65 8.98 0.25 -19.44
CA GLY A 65 7.53 0.34 -19.27
C GLY A 65 6.95 -0.64 -18.25
N HIS A 66 7.77 -1.24 -17.38
CA HIS A 66 7.29 -2.13 -16.33
C HIS A 66 6.52 -1.36 -15.24
N THR A 67 5.27 -1.76 -14.97
CA THR A 67 4.37 -1.02 -14.06
C THR A 67 4.15 -1.68 -12.70
N GLY A 68 4.77 -2.84 -12.45
CA GLY A 68 4.51 -3.67 -11.28
C GLY A 68 5.76 -4.10 -10.52
N THR A 69 5.57 -4.91 -9.49
CA THR A 69 6.66 -5.67 -8.85
C THR A 69 6.37 -7.15 -9.06
N ASP A 70 7.32 -7.84 -9.68
CA ASP A 70 7.20 -9.26 -9.98
C ASP A 70 7.84 -10.07 -8.86
N PHE A 71 7.19 -11.17 -8.50
CA PHE A 71 7.69 -12.13 -7.54
C PHE A 71 7.75 -13.50 -8.19
N ALA A 72 8.82 -14.25 -7.92
CA ALA A 72 9.04 -15.57 -8.49
C ALA A 72 9.31 -16.60 -7.39
N ILE A 73 8.84 -17.82 -7.64
CA ILE A 73 9.16 -19.00 -6.83
C ILE A 73 10.58 -19.43 -7.16
N ARG A 74 11.39 -19.66 -6.14
CA ARG A 74 12.81 -20.01 -6.29
C ARG A 74 13.02 -21.35 -7.00
N ASP A 75 12.21 -22.35 -6.66
CA ASP A 75 12.22 -23.67 -7.29
C ASP A 75 10.79 -24.11 -7.67
N PRO A 76 10.35 -23.80 -8.91
CA PRO A 76 9.04 -24.21 -9.40
C PRO A 76 8.87 -25.72 -9.55
N LEU A 77 9.96 -26.50 -9.65
CA LEU A 77 9.89 -27.95 -9.74
C LEU A 77 9.66 -28.57 -8.36
N ALA A 78 10.26 -28.01 -7.32
CA ALA A 78 9.98 -28.38 -5.93
C ALA A 78 8.63 -27.85 -5.43
N ASN A 79 8.10 -26.79 -6.04
CA ASN A 79 6.78 -26.25 -5.70
C ASN A 79 5.86 -26.12 -6.94
N PRO A 80 5.43 -27.25 -7.53
CA PRO A 80 4.67 -27.28 -8.78
C PRO A 80 3.25 -26.73 -8.66
N ASN A 81 2.74 -26.62 -7.43
CA ASN A 81 1.41 -26.08 -7.16
C ASN A 81 1.39 -24.57 -6.95
N GLY A 82 2.57 -23.93 -6.95
CA GLY A 82 2.69 -22.50 -6.75
C GLY A 82 2.56 -22.07 -5.29
N VAL A 83 2.14 -20.82 -5.09
CA VAL A 83 1.88 -20.21 -3.77
C VAL A 83 0.51 -19.56 -3.78
N ASN A 84 -0.10 -19.41 -2.61
CA ASN A 84 -1.40 -18.73 -2.52
C ASN A 84 -1.22 -17.25 -2.85
N VAL A 85 -2.03 -16.73 -3.77
CA VAL A 85 -2.17 -15.28 -3.99
C VAL A 85 -3.24 -14.76 -3.05
N ILE A 86 -2.88 -13.78 -2.22
CA ILE A 86 -3.74 -13.24 -1.15
C ILE A 86 -3.91 -11.73 -1.33
N ALA A 87 -4.89 -11.16 -0.63
CA ALA A 87 -5.08 -9.72 -0.63
C ALA A 87 -3.89 -9.00 0.02
N SER A 88 -3.43 -7.90 -0.58
CA SER A 88 -2.34 -7.05 -0.04
C SER A 88 -2.73 -6.23 1.19
N ALA A 89 -3.77 -6.61 1.93
CA ALA A 89 -4.23 -5.92 3.14
C ALA A 89 -3.69 -6.64 4.39
N ALA A 90 -3.32 -5.86 5.42
CA ALA A 90 -2.68 -6.35 6.65
C ALA A 90 -3.53 -6.14 7.92
#